data_AF-A0A7L1SLC3-F1
#
_entry.id   AF-A0A7L1SLC3-F1
#
_cell.length_a   1.000
_cell.length_b   1.000
_cell.length_c   1.000
_cell.angle_alpha   90.00
_cell.angle_beta   90.00
_cell.angle_gamma   90.00
#
_symmetry.space_group_name_H-M   'P 1'
#
loop_
_entity.id
_entity.type
_entity.pdbx_description
1 polymer ?
#
loop_
_entity_poly.entity_id
_entity_poly.type
_entity_poly.pdbx_seq_one_letter_code
_entity_poly.pdbx_strand_id
1 'polypeptide(L)'
;ALSTRKPDQQKLIVDKHNTLRRGVKPTASNMMRMEWSHPAAKNAENWANKCTSSHSPANMRRTTVQCGENLFMSSAPFSWSSAIEAWYNEEKDFQYGTGAKTKNAVIGHYTQMVWYNSYQIGCAVAYCPNSKYKYFYVCQYCPAGNNAMQIATPYKSGPKCADCPGHCDRGLCTNPCQFQDEFGNCRNLKILFSCSYSLVKQKCPATCKCAKQIM
;
A
#
# COMPACT_ATOMS: atom_id res chain seq x y z
N ALA A 1 -6.62 -24.24 0.31
CA ALA A 1 -6.83 -23.30 -0.82
C ALA A 1 -6.18 -21.93 -0.61
N LEU A 2 -6.19 -21.37 0.62
CA LEU A 2 -5.84 -19.98 0.89
C LEU A 2 -4.34 -19.64 1.00
N SER A 3 -3.44 -20.64 0.93
CA SER A 3 -2.01 -20.43 1.14
C SER A 3 -1.42 -19.51 0.07
N THR A 4 -0.80 -18.42 0.51
CA THR A 4 -0.11 -17.45 -0.35
C THR A 4 1.26 -17.91 -0.82
N ARG A 5 1.67 -19.13 -0.46
CA ARG A 5 2.81 -19.81 -1.11
C ARG A 5 2.46 -20.29 -2.53
N LYS A 6 1.17 -20.40 -2.85
CA LYS A 6 0.69 -20.80 -4.18
C LYS A 6 0.66 -19.60 -5.13
N PRO A 7 1.29 -19.68 -6.32
CA PRO A 7 1.31 -18.59 -7.29
C PRO A 7 -0.09 -18.05 -7.67
N ASP A 8 -1.09 -18.92 -7.80
CA ASP A 8 -2.46 -18.50 -8.15
C ASP A 8 -3.08 -17.59 -7.09
N GLN A 9 -2.78 -17.80 -5.81
CA GLN A 9 -3.26 -16.93 -4.73
C GLN A 9 -2.53 -15.58 -4.75
N GLN A 10 -1.21 -15.58 -5.00
CA GLN A 10 -0.43 -14.35 -5.16
C GLN A 10 -0.97 -13.51 -6.31
N LYS A 11 -1.20 -14.16 -7.47
CA LYS A 11 -1.78 -13.53 -8.66
C LYS A 11 -3.19 -12.98 -8.39
N LEU A 12 -4.06 -13.76 -7.76
CA LEU A 12 -5.42 -13.32 -7.40
C LEU A 12 -5.38 -12.06 -6.54
N ILE A 13 -4.53 -12.03 -5.50
CA ILE A 13 -4.41 -10.90 -4.60
C ILE A 13 -3.96 -9.65 -5.37
N VAL A 14 -2.88 -9.75 -6.15
CA VAL A 14 -2.34 -8.63 -6.93
C VAL A 14 -3.35 -8.14 -7.97
N ASP A 15 -3.99 -9.05 -8.71
CA ASP A 15 -4.95 -8.70 -9.75
C ASP A 15 -6.20 -8.03 -9.18
N LYS A 16 -6.70 -8.51 -8.03
CA LYS A 16 -7.84 -7.89 -7.35
C LYS A 16 -7.49 -6.47 -6.89
N HIS A 17 -6.34 -6.26 -6.26
CA HIS A 17 -5.88 -4.92 -5.87
C HIS A 17 -5.74 -4.00 -7.08
N ASN A 18 -5.08 -4.45 -8.15
CA ASN A 18 -4.92 -3.65 -9.37
C ASN A 18 -6.25 -3.34 -10.05
N THR A 19 -7.23 -4.24 -10.00
CA THR A 19 -8.59 -4.00 -10.51
C THR A 19 -9.27 -2.89 -9.73
N LEU A 20 -9.23 -2.95 -8.40
CA LEU A 20 -9.80 -1.92 -7.52
C LEU A 20 -9.09 -0.56 -7.70
N ARG A 21 -7.75 -0.55 -7.77
CA ARG A 21 -6.94 0.65 -8.03
C ARG A 21 -7.28 1.34 -9.36
N ARG A 22 -7.63 0.57 -10.40
CA ARG A 22 -8.09 1.13 -11.69
C ARG A 22 -9.49 1.75 -11.60
N GLY A 23 -10.30 1.28 -10.65
CA GLY A 23 -11.71 1.62 -10.48
C GLY A 23 -11.98 2.83 -9.58
N VAL A 24 -10.95 3.41 -8.94
CA VAL A 24 -11.12 4.50 -7.97
C VAL A 24 -11.86 5.71 -8.54
N LYS A 25 -12.62 6.37 -7.66
CA LYS A 25 -13.33 7.61 -7.91
C LYS A 25 -12.99 8.63 -6.80
N PRO A 26 -12.53 9.85 -7.15
CA PRO A 26 -12.18 10.32 -8.50
C PRO A 26 -11.02 9.51 -9.13
N THR A 27 -10.80 9.66 -10.44
CA THR A 27 -9.70 8.94 -11.11
C THR A 27 -8.34 9.44 -10.63
N ALA A 28 -7.34 8.56 -10.66
CA ALA A 28 -5.99 8.86 -10.18
C ALA A 28 -5.00 9.04 -11.34
N SER A 29 -4.18 10.10 -11.30
CA SER A 29 -3.14 10.36 -12.31
C SER A 29 -1.83 9.62 -12.08
N ASN A 30 -1.56 9.20 -10.85
CA ASN A 30 -0.29 8.66 -10.39
C ASN A 30 -0.39 7.28 -9.70
N MET A 31 -1.49 6.56 -9.88
CA MET A 31 -1.72 5.29 -9.19
C MET A 31 -0.77 4.21 -9.69
N MET A 32 0.13 3.71 -8.84
CA MET A 32 1.06 2.65 -9.23
C MET A 32 0.38 1.30 -9.41
N ARG A 33 0.86 0.49 -10.35
CA ARG A 33 0.54 -0.93 -10.45
C ARG A 33 1.22 -1.67 -9.30
N MET A 34 0.45 -2.49 -8.58
CA MET A 34 0.96 -3.37 -7.55
C MET A 34 1.60 -4.63 -8.14
N GLU A 35 2.63 -5.13 -7.48
CA GLU A 35 3.31 -6.41 -7.73
C GLU A 35 3.51 -7.19 -6.43
N TRP A 36 3.71 -8.51 -6.55
CA TRP A 36 3.95 -9.36 -5.38
C TRP A 36 5.38 -9.21 -4.88
N SER A 37 5.55 -9.06 -3.56
CA SER A 37 6.84 -8.99 -2.88
C SER A 37 7.03 -10.17 -1.94
N HIS A 38 7.98 -11.04 -2.29
CA HIS A 38 8.36 -12.17 -1.44
C HIS A 38 8.88 -11.75 -0.06
N PRO A 39 9.72 -10.70 0.08
CA PRO A 39 10.12 -10.20 1.40
C PRO A 39 8.94 -9.74 2.26
N ALA A 40 7.98 -9.00 1.69
CA ALA A 40 6.79 -8.57 2.40
C ALA A 40 5.90 -9.76 2.79
N ALA A 41 5.75 -10.75 1.91
CA ALA A 41 4.98 -11.96 2.19
C ALA A 41 5.61 -12.78 3.31
N LYS A 42 6.96 -12.83 3.37
CA LYS A 42 7.66 -13.52 4.44
C LYS A 42 7.45 -12.84 5.80
N ASN A 43 7.51 -11.51 5.84
CA ASN A 43 7.21 -10.75 7.05
C ASN A 43 5.76 -10.94 7.50
N ALA A 44 4.80 -10.89 6.55
CA ALA A 44 3.39 -11.15 6.82
C ALA A 44 3.16 -12.57 7.37
N GLU A 45 3.83 -13.59 6.82
CA GLU A 45 3.77 -14.97 7.32
C GLU A 45 4.31 -15.09 8.75
N ASN A 46 5.47 -14.48 9.02
CA ASN A 46 6.06 -14.47 10.35
C ASN A 46 5.12 -13.83 11.39
N TRP A 47 4.36 -12.81 11.00
CA TRP A 47 3.40 -12.16 11.89
C TRP A 47 2.10 -12.95 12.03
N ALA A 48 1.51 -13.42 10.93
CA ALA A 48 0.27 -14.19 10.94
C ALA A 48 0.39 -15.43 11.83
N ASN A 49 1.54 -16.13 11.78
CA ASN A 49 1.80 -17.32 12.59
C ASN A 49 1.89 -17.06 14.10
N LYS A 50 2.05 -15.81 14.54
CA LYS A 50 1.99 -15.46 15.96
C LYS A 50 0.56 -15.45 16.51
N CYS A 51 -0.45 -15.45 15.65
CA CYS A 51 -1.86 -15.55 16.04
C CYS A 51 -2.32 -14.48 17.05
N THR A 52 -1.71 -13.29 17.02
CA THR A 52 -1.99 -12.20 17.98
C THR A 52 -3.30 -11.47 17.70
N SER A 53 -3.83 -11.55 16.47
CA SER A 53 -4.99 -10.77 16.01
C SER A 53 -4.82 -9.26 16.21
N SER A 54 -3.59 -8.76 16.10
CA SER A 54 -3.22 -7.35 16.27
C SER A 54 -2.20 -6.92 15.22
N HIS A 55 -1.99 -5.61 15.06
CA HIS A 55 -0.98 -5.07 14.14
C HIS A 55 0.44 -5.40 14.58
N SER A 56 1.29 -5.70 13.60
CA SER A 56 2.72 -5.94 13.84
C SER A 56 3.45 -4.63 14.20
N PRO A 57 4.50 -4.70 15.02
CA PRO A 57 5.34 -3.55 15.29
C PRO A 57 6.05 -3.10 14.00
N ALA A 58 6.35 -1.80 13.87
CA ALA A 58 6.87 -1.21 12.63
C ALA A 58 8.18 -1.87 12.15
N ASN A 59 9.04 -2.30 13.07
CA ASN A 59 10.29 -2.99 12.76
C ASN A 59 10.09 -4.39 12.13
N MET A 60 8.91 -5.01 12.32
CA MET A 60 8.52 -6.26 11.64
C MET A 60 7.81 -6.02 10.29
N ARG A 61 7.69 -4.75 9.87
CA ARG A 61 7.10 -4.31 8.60
C ARG A 61 8.13 -3.57 7.77
N ARG A 62 9.30 -4.19 7.57
CA ARG A 62 10.39 -3.59 6.79
C ARG A 62 10.95 -4.56 5.77
N THR A 63 11.07 -4.09 4.54
CA THR A 63 11.85 -4.75 3.47
C THR A 63 13.11 -3.92 3.23
N THR A 64 13.34 -3.44 2.01
CA THR A 64 14.24 -2.31 1.73
C THR A 64 13.64 -0.98 2.19
N VAL A 65 12.31 -0.95 2.39
CA VAL A 65 11.54 0.23 2.79
C VAL A 65 10.60 -0.10 3.95
N GLN A 66 10.10 0.92 4.65
CA GLN A 66 9.03 0.75 5.62
C GLN A 66 7.72 0.37 4.90
N CYS A 67 6.98 -0.58 5.47
CA CYS A 67 5.74 -1.10 4.92
C CYS A 67 4.54 -0.86 5.85
N GLY A 68 3.36 -0.71 5.26
CA GLY A 68 2.05 -0.67 5.93
C GLY A 68 1.49 -2.07 6.13
N GLU A 69 0.28 -2.17 6.71
CA GLU A 69 -0.34 -3.47 6.98
C GLU A 69 -1.87 -3.37 7.07
N ASN A 70 -2.58 -4.31 6.43
CA ASN A 70 -4.01 -4.56 6.63
C ASN A 70 -4.22 -5.94 7.26
N LEU A 71 -5.21 -6.05 8.14
CA LEU A 71 -5.52 -7.28 8.88
C LEU A 71 -6.95 -7.77 8.65
N PHE A 72 -7.06 -9.07 8.37
CA PHE A 72 -8.25 -9.91 8.25
C PHE A 72 -8.48 -10.81 9.47
N MET A 73 -9.61 -10.81 10.17
CA MET A 73 -9.87 -11.88 11.17
C MET A 73 -11.25 -12.50 10.95
N SER A 74 -11.32 -13.83 11.03
CA SER A 74 -12.58 -14.57 10.87
C SER A 74 -12.57 -15.90 11.61
N SER A 75 -13.78 -16.39 11.98
CA SER A 75 -13.96 -17.69 12.62
C SER A 75 -13.96 -18.86 11.62
N ALA A 76 -14.19 -18.57 10.34
CA ALA A 76 -14.25 -19.52 9.23
C ALA A 76 -13.29 -19.09 8.11
N PRO A 77 -12.86 -19.99 7.21
CA PRO A 77 -12.00 -19.60 6.10
C PRO A 77 -12.76 -18.71 5.11
N PHE A 78 -12.14 -17.60 4.71
CA PHE A 78 -12.61 -16.69 3.67
C PHE A 78 -11.65 -16.71 2.49
N SER A 79 -12.18 -16.55 1.28
CA SER A 79 -11.33 -16.34 0.11
C SER A 79 -10.56 -15.02 0.25
N TRP A 80 -9.38 -14.93 -0.36
CA TRP A 80 -8.65 -13.66 -0.45
C TRP A 80 -9.47 -12.58 -1.13
N SER A 81 -10.26 -12.92 -2.15
CA SER A 81 -11.16 -11.95 -2.81
C SER A 81 -12.15 -11.34 -1.81
N SER A 82 -12.73 -12.15 -0.93
CA SER A 82 -13.69 -11.69 0.09
C SER A 82 -13.03 -10.83 1.17
N ALA A 83 -11.84 -11.22 1.65
CA ALA A 83 -11.11 -10.42 2.64
C ALA A 83 -10.67 -9.06 2.07
N ILE A 84 -10.19 -9.04 0.83
CA ILE A 84 -9.81 -7.82 0.11
C ILE A 84 -11.03 -6.93 -0.12
N GLU A 85 -12.17 -7.51 -0.51
CA GLU A 85 -13.42 -6.76 -0.67
C GLU A 85 -13.89 -6.15 0.65
N ALA A 86 -13.74 -6.86 1.77
CA ALA A 86 -14.10 -6.33 3.10
C ALA A 86 -13.29 -5.08 3.46
N TRP A 87 -11.98 -5.08 3.21
CA TRP A 87 -11.13 -3.89 3.38
C TRP A 87 -11.52 -2.76 2.43
N TYR A 88 -11.84 -3.08 1.18
CA TYR A 88 -12.18 -2.08 0.17
C TYR A 88 -13.51 -1.38 0.46
N ASN A 89 -14.48 -2.09 1.03
CA ASN A 89 -15.82 -1.56 1.34
C ASN A 89 -15.83 -0.37 2.31
N GLU A 90 -14.73 -0.09 3.02
CA GLU A 90 -14.56 1.15 3.79
C GLU A 90 -14.64 2.41 2.93
N GLU A 91 -14.50 2.28 1.60
CA GLU A 91 -14.75 3.37 0.63
C GLU A 91 -16.13 4.03 0.82
N LYS A 92 -17.11 3.29 1.31
CA LYS A 92 -18.48 3.77 1.54
C LYS A 92 -18.51 4.87 2.59
N ASP A 93 -17.57 4.84 3.52
CA ASP A 93 -17.40 5.82 4.60
C ASP A 93 -16.26 6.82 4.32
N PHE A 94 -15.68 6.80 3.11
CA PHE A 94 -14.60 7.69 2.69
C PHE A 94 -15.09 8.76 1.69
N GLN A 95 -14.63 9.99 1.86
CA GLN A 95 -14.78 11.08 0.91
C GLN A 95 -13.40 11.63 0.53
N TYR A 96 -13.05 11.57 -0.76
CA TYR A 96 -11.78 12.11 -1.25
C TYR A 96 -11.66 13.60 -0.95
N GLY A 97 -10.51 14.01 -0.42
CA GLY A 97 -10.23 15.39 0.01
C GLY A 97 -10.63 15.69 1.46
N THR A 98 -11.56 14.92 2.03
CA THR A 98 -12.06 15.11 3.41
C THR A 98 -11.61 14.00 4.36
N GLY A 99 -11.52 12.76 3.87
CA GLY A 99 -11.21 11.58 4.69
C GLY A 99 -12.49 10.85 5.13
N ALA A 100 -12.59 10.50 6.40
CA ALA A 100 -13.72 9.77 6.94
C ALA A 100 -14.99 10.64 6.97
N LYS A 101 -16.12 10.11 6.47
CA LYS A 101 -17.43 10.81 6.43
C LYS A 101 -18.02 11.00 7.83
N THR A 102 -17.65 10.17 8.78
CA THR A 102 -18.08 10.25 10.18
C THR A 102 -16.88 10.12 11.12
N LYS A 103 -16.98 10.66 12.34
CA LYS A 103 -15.87 10.75 13.30
C LYS A 103 -15.20 9.41 13.63
N ASN A 104 -15.96 8.31 13.56
CA ASN A 104 -15.50 6.98 13.96
C ASN A 104 -15.42 5.99 12.79
N ALA A 105 -15.61 6.46 11.55
CA ALA A 105 -15.49 5.59 10.39
C ALA A 105 -14.03 5.14 10.19
N VAL A 106 -13.85 3.84 10.00
CA VAL A 106 -12.56 3.24 9.66
C VAL A 106 -12.42 3.30 8.14
N ILE A 107 -11.36 3.96 7.67
CA ILE A 107 -11.05 4.11 6.24
C ILE A 107 -9.64 3.60 5.88
N GLY A 108 -8.88 3.19 6.90
CA GLY A 108 -7.45 2.94 6.78
C GLY A 108 -7.12 1.74 5.89
N HIS A 109 -7.97 0.72 5.86
CA HIS A 109 -7.74 -0.44 5.01
C HIS A 109 -7.97 -0.05 3.55
N TYR A 110 -9.08 0.64 3.25
CA TYR A 110 -9.36 1.16 1.91
C TYR A 110 -8.25 2.09 1.43
N THR A 111 -7.89 3.11 2.20
CA THR A 111 -6.88 4.10 1.78
C THR A 111 -5.52 3.46 1.54
N GLN A 112 -5.13 2.43 2.31
CA GLN A 112 -3.90 1.68 2.04
C GLN A 112 -3.98 0.90 0.71
N MET A 113 -5.11 0.27 0.40
CA MET A 113 -5.27 -0.47 -0.86
C MET A 113 -5.15 0.44 -2.09
N VAL A 114 -5.65 1.67 -1.98
CA VAL A 114 -5.61 2.68 -3.06
C VAL A 114 -4.47 3.70 -2.88
N TRP A 115 -3.48 3.40 -2.02
CA TRP A 115 -2.37 4.31 -1.80
C TRP A 115 -1.45 4.36 -3.03
N TYR A 116 -1.25 5.55 -3.60
CA TYR A 116 -0.69 5.67 -4.94
C TYR A 116 0.69 5.05 -5.09
N ASN A 117 1.59 5.24 -4.11
CA ASN A 117 2.97 4.76 -4.19
C ASN A 117 3.18 3.39 -3.52
N SER A 118 2.19 2.78 -2.86
CA SER A 118 2.30 1.40 -2.37
C SER A 118 2.19 0.42 -3.54
N TYR A 119 3.32 0.11 -4.18
CA TYR A 119 3.37 -0.71 -5.40
C TYR A 119 3.80 -2.16 -5.14
N GLN A 120 4.19 -2.53 -3.93
CA GLN A 120 4.50 -3.91 -3.57
C GLN A 120 3.56 -4.40 -2.47
N ILE A 121 3.10 -5.64 -2.60
CA ILE A 121 2.25 -6.29 -1.61
C ILE A 121 2.73 -7.70 -1.33
N GLY A 122 2.69 -8.11 -0.07
CA GLY A 122 2.91 -9.49 0.32
C GLY A 122 1.98 -9.88 1.46
N CYS A 123 1.37 -11.05 1.36
CA CYS A 123 0.34 -11.47 2.29
C CYS A 123 0.53 -12.89 2.81
N ALA A 124 -0.09 -13.18 3.94
CA ALA A 124 -0.17 -14.51 4.53
C ALA A 124 -1.48 -14.70 5.30
N VAL A 125 -1.86 -15.96 5.49
CA VAL A 125 -2.96 -16.37 6.35
C VAL A 125 -2.50 -17.50 7.25
N ALA A 126 -2.86 -17.43 8.53
CA ALA A 126 -2.59 -18.46 9.51
C ALA A 126 -3.90 -19.01 10.11
N TYR A 127 -3.90 -20.31 10.41
CA TYR A 127 -4.94 -20.94 11.22
C TYR A 127 -4.52 -20.92 12.70
N CYS A 128 -5.36 -20.32 13.53
CA CYS A 128 -5.09 -20.00 14.93
C CYS A 128 -6.11 -20.73 15.84
N PRO A 129 -5.90 -22.01 16.17
CA PRO A 129 -6.90 -22.84 16.85
C PRO A 129 -7.25 -22.32 18.25
N ASN A 130 -6.31 -21.67 18.93
CA ASN A 130 -6.49 -21.15 20.29
C ASN A 130 -6.98 -19.69 20.32
N SER A 131 -7.10 -19.03 19.17
CA SER A 131 -7.64 -17.66 19.08
C SER A 131 -9.17 -17.67 18.99
N LYS A 132 -9.80 -16.56 19.40
CA LYS A 132 -11.24 -16.29 19.16
C LYS A 132 -11.54 -16.37 17.66
N TYR A 133 -10.68 -15.79 16.83
CA TYR A 133 -10.76 -15.87 15.38
C TYR A 133 -9.79 -16.92 14.88
N LYS A 134 -10.33 -17.96 14.24
CA LYS A 134 -9.54 -19.12 13.81
C LYS A 134 -8.67 -18.84 12.59
N TYR A 135 -8.93 -17.77 11.85
CA TYR A 135 -8.15 -17.38 10.67
C TYR A 135 -7.69 -15.94 10.79
N PHE A 136 -6.38 -15.73 10.66
CA PHE A 136 -5.74 -14.43 10.73
C PHE A 136 -5.00 -14.14 9.42
N TYR A 137 -5.44 -13.11 8.70
CA TYR A 137 -4.90 -12.68 7.41
C TYR A 137 -4.12 -11.39 7.61
N VAL A 138 -2.94 -11.33 7.01
CA VAL A 138 -2.03 -10.19 7.08
C VAL A 138 -1.60 -9.87 5.66
N CYS A 139 -1.76 -8.62 5.22
CA CYS A 139 -1.13 -8.11 4.01
C CYS A 139 -0.26 -6.91 4.36
N GLN A 140 1.00 -6.92 3.94
CA GLN A 140 1.92 -5.80 4.09
C GLN A 140 2.15 -5.11 2.75
N TYR A 141 2.18 -3.78 2.77
CA TYR A 141 2.22 -2.91 1.58
C TYR A 141 3.48 -2.05 1.61
N CYS A 142 4.29 -2.10 0.57
CA CYS A 142 5.57 -1.41 0.53
C CYS A 142 5.66 -0.49 -0.70
N PRO A 143 6.09 0.78 -0.53
CA PRO A 143 6.20 1.52 0.72
C PRO A 143 4.88 1.65 1.49
N ALA A 144 4.97 1.98 2.78
CA ALA A 144 3.83 2.21 3.64
C ALA A 144 2.95 3.37 3.15
N GLY A 145 1.63 3.17 3.19
CA GLY A 145 0.66 4.23 2.93
C GLY A 145 0.19 4.93 4.21
N ASN A 146 -0.96 5.60 4.11
CA ASN A 146 -1.68 6.22 5.23
C ASN A 146 -0.84 7.20 6.06
N ASN A 147 -0.04 8.04 5.39
CA ASN A 147 0.54 9.20 6.04
C ASN A 147 -0.60 10.08 6.60
N ALA A 148 -0.52 10.43 7.90
CA ALA A 148 -1.54 11.23 8.60
C ALA A 148 -1.88 12.54 7.88
N MET A 149 -0.90 13.17 7.22
CA MET A 149 -1.10 14.43 6.48
C MET A 149 -1.82 14.24 5.13
N GLN A 150 -1.85 13.02 4.59
CA GLN A 150 -2.32 12.74 3.22
C GLN A 150 -3.42 11.68 3.17
N ILE A 151 -3.90 11.16 4.31
CA ILE A 151 -4.87 10.07 4.33
C ILE A 151 -6.19 10.41 3.60
N ALA A 152 -6.58 11.68 3.58
CA ALA A 152 -7.74 12.17 2.84
C ALA A 152 -7.52 12.24 1.30
N THR A 153 -6.27 12.17 0.84
CA THR A 153 -5.87 12.22 -0.58
C THR A 153 -4.87 11.09 -0.89
N PRO A 154 -5.29 9.81 -0.83
CA PRO A 154 -4.38 8.66 -0.95
C PRO A 154 -3.71 8.52 -2.32
N TYR A 155 -4.16 9.30 -3.30
CA TYR A 155 -3.61 9.43 -4.64
C TYR A 155 -3.85 10.84 -5.16
N LYS A 156 -3.19 11.22 -6.25
CA LYS A 156 -3.45 12.51 -6.92
C LYS A 156 -4.62 12.33 -7.90
N SER A 157 -5.69 13.07 -7.66
CA SER A 157 -6.84 13.11 -8.57
C SER A 157 -6.45 13.71 -9.92
N GLY A 158 -6.88 13.06 -11.01
CA GLY A 158 -6.63 13.50 -12.37
C GLY A 158 -6.91 12.42 -13.43
N PRO A 159 -6.71 12.70 -14.72
CA PRO A 159 -6.82 11.71 -15.78
C PRO A 159 -5.85 10.55 -15.54
N LYS A 160 -6.30 9.32 -15.82
CA LYS A 160 -5.51 8.11 -15.58
C LYS A 160 -4.13 8.21 -16.26
N CYS A 161 -3.08 7.89 -15.51
CA CYS A 161 -1.69 7.92 -15.97
C CYS A 161 -1.14 9.30 -16.42
N ALA A 162 -1.82 10.42 -16.13
CA ALA A 162 -1.31 11.73 -16.54
C ALA A 162 0.06 12.09 -15.96
N ASP A 163 0.44 11.51 -14.81
CA ASP A 163 1.76 11.73 -14.19
C ASP A 163 2.82 10.69 -14.62
N CYS A 164 2.48 9.74 -15.50
CA CYS A 164 3.38 8.68 -15.97
C CYS A 164 3.22 8.40 -17.48
N PRO A 165 3.36 9.43 -18.35
CA PRO A 165 3.27 9.24 -19.79
C PRO A 165 4.32 8.24 -20.28
N GLY A 166 3.90 7.29 -21.12
CA GLY A 166 4.75 6.19 -21.61
C GLY A 166 4.95 5.03 -20.62
N HIS A 167 4.47 5.14 -19.38
CA HIS A 167 4.61 4.11 -18.33
C HIS A 167 3.25 3.76 -17.72
N CYS A 168 2.29 3.38 -18.56
CA CYS A 168 0.91 3.12 -18.17
C CYS A 168 0.44 1.71 -18.57
N ASP A 169 0.06 0.87 -17.61
CA ASP A 169 -0.67 -0.39 -17.83
C ASP A 169 -2.14 -0.21 -17.46
N ARG A 170 -2.96 0.07 -18.47
CA ARG A 170 -4.43 0.14 -18.36
C ARG A 170 -4.89 1.03 -17.20
N GLY A 171 -4.30 2.22 -17.10
CA GLY A 171 -4.63 3.23 -16.09
C GLY A 171 -3.83 3.16 -14.78
N LEU A 172 -2.81 2.31 -14.70
CA LEU A 172 -1.86 2.25 -13.58
C LEU A 172 -0.44 2.57 -14.06
N CYS A 173 0.28 3.38 -13.30
CA CYS A 173 1.68 3.73 -13.55
C CYS A 173 2.61 2.53 -13.28
N THR A 174 3.69 2.41 -14.05
CA THR A 174 4.65 1.29 -13.96
C THR A 174 6.11 1.73 -13.77
N ASN A 175 6.33 2.98 -13.40
CA ASN A 175 7.64 3.63 -13.23
C ASN A 175 7.86 4.08 -11.76
N PRO A 176 7.97 3.15 -10.79
CA PRO A 176 8.21 3.52 -9.41
C PRO A 176 9.60 4.15 -9.24
N CYS A 177 9.70 5.14 -8.35
CA CYS A 177 10.99 5.61 -7.86
C CYS A 177 11.62 4.55 -6.95
N GLN A 178 12.88 4.21 -7.23
CA GLN A 178 13.65 3.23 -6.45
C GLN A 178 14.38 3.85 -5.25
N PHE A 179 14.32 5.17 -5.12
CA PHE A 179 14.92 5.90 -4.01
C PHE A 179 13.82 6.36 -3.05
N GLN A 180 14.18 6.57 -1.78
CA GLN A 180 13.29 7.19 -0.80
C GLN A 180 13.94 8.44 -0.21
N ASP A 181 13.12 9.46 -0.04
CA ASP A 181 13.51 10.65 0.70
C ASP A 181 13.40 10.36 2.20
N GLU A 182 14.41 10.80 2.96
CA GLU A 182 14.42 10.68 4.42
C GLU A 182 13.57 11.78 5.08
N PHE A 183 13.44 12.94 4.42
CA PHE A 183 12.68 14.08 4.92
C PHE A 183 11.40 14.33 4.13
N GLY A 184 10.30 14.60 4.83
CA GLY A 184 9.02 14.94 4.21
C GLY A 184 9.01 16.28 3.45
N ASN A 185 9.97 17.17 3.74
CA ASN A 185 10.11 18.48 3.08
C ASN A 185 11.21 18.51 2.00
N CYS A 186 11.65 17.36 1.49
CA CYS A 186 12.73 17.26 0.49
C CYS A 186 12.49 18.12 -0.77
N ARG A 187 11.24 18.30 -1.19
CA ARG A 187 10.88 19.20 -2.29
C ARG A 187 11.26 20.65 -2.01
N ASN A 188 11.04 21.13 -0.78
CA ASN A 188 11.41 22.49 -0.36
C ASN A 188 12.93 22.62 -0.23
N LEU A 189 13.60 21.60 0.32
CA LEU A 189 15.06 21.57 0.46
C LEU A 189 15.76 21.63 -0.92
N LYS A 190 15.24 20.92 -1.92
CA LYS A 190 15.74 21.00 -3.31
C LYS A 190 15.59 22.39 -3.90
N ILE A 191 14.50 23.10 -3.62
CA ILE A 191 14.30 24.46 -4.12
C ILE A 191 15.31 25.43 -3.48
N LEU A 192 15.53 25.31 -2.17
CA LEU A 192 16.40 26.21 -1.42
C LEU A 192 17.90 25.96 -1.65
N PHE A 193 18.33 24.70 -1.73
CA PHE A 193 19.75 24.34 -1.74
C PHE A 193 20.21 23.57 -2.99
N SER A 194 19.29 23.21 -3.89
CA SER A 194 19.53 22.33 -5.05
C SER A 194 20.00 20.91 -4.68
N CYS A 195 20.08 20.03 -5.68
CA CYS A 195 20.55 18.65 -5.50
C CYS A 195 22.09 18.51 -5.49
N SER A 196 22.84 19.60 -5.68
CA SER A 196 24.30 19.58 -5.52
C SER A 196 24.72 19.69 -4.06
N TYR A 197 23.89 20.28 -3.20
CA TYR A 197 24.16 20.41 -1.77
C TYR A 197 24.18 19.04 -1.09
N SER A 198 25.23 18.77 -0.32
CA SER A 198 25.53 17.44 0.24
C SER A 198 24.35 16.85 1.01
N LEU A 199 23.72 17.64 1.89
CA LEU A 199 22.57 17.18 2.68
C LEU A 199 21.39 16.78 1.79
N VAL A 200 21.02 17.60 0.81
CA VAL A 200 19.89 17.30 -0.10
C VAL A 200 20.22 16.09 -0.97
N LYS A 201 21.45 16.00 -1.49
CA LYS A 201 21.89 14.88 -2.32
C LYS A 201 21.80 13.54 -1.58
N GLN A 202 22.14 13.52 -0.29
CA GLN A 202 22.17 12.32 0.53
C GLN A 202 20.80 11.97 1.11
N LYS A 203 20.06 12.97 1.60
CA LYS A 203 18.80 12.77 2.35
C LYS A 203 17.55 12.87 1.48
N CYS A 204 17.66 13.41 0.27
CA CYS A 204 16.55 13.55 -0.67
C CYS A 204 16.83 12.89 -2.04
N PRO A 205 17.31 11.63 -2.09
CA PRO A 205 17.70 11.00 -3.33
C PRO A 205 16.52 10.75 -4.28
N ALA A 206 15.29 10.56 -3.79
CA ALA A 206 14.11 10.43 -4.64
C ALA A 206 13.82 11.75 -5.34
N THR A 207 13.67 12.82 -4.57
CA THR A 207 13.43 14.18 -5.10
C THR A 207 14.51 14.63 -6.10
N CYS A 208 15.75 14.16 -5.93
CA CYS A 208 16.86 14.50 -6.81
C CYS A 208 17.03 13.61 -8.05
N LYS A 209 16.71 12.32 -7.96
CA LYS A 209 16.99 11.34 -9.03
C LYS A 209 15.75 10.86 -9.78
N CYS A 210 14.55 11.03 -9.23
CA CYS A 210 13.31 10.48 -9.76
C CYS A 210 12.43 11.53 -10.46
N ALA A 211 12.99 12.30 -11.38
CA ALA A 211 12.25 13.39 -12.03
C ALA A 211 11.06 12.92 -12.89
N LYS A 212 11.08 11.67 -13.38
CA LYS A 212 10.05 11.08 -14.27
C LYS A 212 9.41 9.83 -13.68
N GLN A 213 9.64 9.53 -12.41
CA GLN A 213 9.10 8.37 -11.71
C GLN A 213 8.10 8.81 -10.65
N ILE A 214 7.17 7.92 -10.31
CA ILE A 214 6.25 8.15 -9.20
C ILE A 214 7.01 7.90 -7.90
N MET A 215 7.11 8.92 -7.05
CA MET A 215 7.73 8.88 -5.71
C MET A 215 6.68 8.60 -4.64
#